data_AF-A0A6B3EI12-F1
#
_entry.id   AF-A0A6B3EI12-F1
#
_cell.length_a   1.000
_cell.length_b   1.000
_cell.length_c   1.000
_cell.angle_alpha   90.00
_cell.angle_beta   90.00
_cell.angle_gamma   90.00
#
_symmetry.space_group_name_H-M   'P 1'
#
loop_
_entity.id
_entity.type
_entity.pdbx_description
1 polymer ?
#
loop_
_entity_poly.entity_id
_entity_poly.type
_entity_poly.pdbx_seq_one_letter_code
_entity_poly.pdbx_strand_id
1 'polypeptide(L)' 'GAGHDAGILSAVIPTAMLFVRNPTGISHAPAEHAERADCHAGVTALADVLEELACEGRKEPACR' A
#
# COMPACT_ATOMS: atom_id res chain seq x y z
N GLY A 1 -3.15 8.41 14.00
CA GLY A 1 -3.04 8.30 12.54
C GLY A 1 -2.32 9.52 12.00
N ALA A 2 -1.65 9.41 10.86
CA ALA A 2 -0.92 10.50 10.21
C ALA A 2 -1.63 10.93 8.92
N GLY A 3 -1.44 12.19 8.53
CA GLY A 3 -1.90 12.69 7.24
C GLY A 3 -1.06 12.10 6.12
N HIS A 4 -1.72 11.70 5.03
CA HIS A 4 -1.10 11.22 3.81
C HIS A 4 -1.86 11.78 2.61
N ASP A 5 -1.21 11.89 1.45
CA ASP A 5 -1.85 12.37 0.22
C ASP A 5 -3.12 11.57 -0.12
N ALA A 6 -3.10 10.27 0.17
CA ALA A 6 -4.26 9.39 0.02
C ALA A 6 -5.51 9.88 0.76
N GLY A 7 -5.37 10.52 1.93
CA GLY A 7 -6.50 11.10 2.67
C GLY A 7 -7.08 12.35 2.01
N ILE A 8 -6.27 13.09 1.24
CA ILE A 8 -6.76 14.20 0.41
C ILE A 8 -7.43 13.65 -0.85
N LEU A 9 -6.78 12.69 -1.52
CA LEU A 9 -7.26 12.10 -2.77
C LEU A 9 -8.55 11.30 -2.59
N SER A 10 -8.79 10.70 -1.41
CA SER A 10 -10.00 9.92 -1.13
C SER A 10 -11.30 10.72 -1.25
N ALA A 11 -11.23 12.05 -1.23
CA ALA A 11 -12.39 12.91 -1.45
C ALA A 11 -12.85 12.98 -2.92
N VAL A 12 -11.99 12.60 -3.86
CA VAL A 12 -12.23 12.79 -5.31
C VAL A 12 -12.10 11.50 -6.12
N ILE A 13 -11.27 10.55 -5.69
CA ILE A 13 -11.06 9.27 -6.38
C ILE A 13 -11.06 8.11 -5.39
N PRO A 14 -11.53 6.90 -5.78
CA PRO A 14 -11.41 5.71 -4.95
C PRO A 14 -9.94 5.50 -4.54
N THR A 15 -9.69 5.52 -3.25
CA THR A 15 -8.33 5.52 -2.69
C THR A 15 -8.27 4.60 -1.48
N ALA A 16 -7.19 3.84 -1.36
CA ALA A 16 -6.90 3.01 -0.21
C ALA A 16 -5.43 3.17 0.19
N MET A 17 -5.09 2.74 1.40
CA MET A 17 -3.71 2.68 1.90
C MET A 17 -3.42 1.28 2.43
N LEU A 18 -2.21 0.80 2.18
CA LEU A 18 -1.67 -0.44 2.75
C LEU A 18 -0.52 -0.08 3.68
N PHE A 19 -0.57 -0.57 4.93
CA PHE A 19 0.45 -0.31 5.94
C PHE A 19 1.27 -1.57 6.19
N VAL A 20 2.57 -1.40 6.37
CA VAL A 20 3.47 -2.44 6.86
C VAL A 20 3.77 -2.22 8.34
N ARG A 21 4.18 -3.29 9.02
CA ARG A 21 4.55 -3.21 10.43
C ARG A 21 5.88 -2.46 10.58
N ASN A 22 5.88 -1.49 11.50
CA ASN A 22 7.07 -0.97 12.13
C ASN A 22 7.09 -1.51 13.56
N PRO A 23 8.07 -2.36 13.96
CA PRO A 23 8.06 -3.03 15.27
C PRO A 23 8.01 -2.08 16.47
N THR A 24 8.56 -0.88 16.32
CA THR A 24 8.65 0.13 17.39
C THR A 24 7.53 1.16 17.33
N GLY A 25 6.91 1.33 16.17
CA GLY A 25 5.96 2.41 15.88
C GLY A 25 6.59 3.81 15.80
N ILE A 26 7.92 3.94 15.90
CA ILE A 26 8.63 5.21 15.78
C ILE A 26 8.72 5.62 14.32
N SER A 27 8.43 6.89 14.03
CA SER A 27 8.62 7.49 12.71
C SER A 27 9.22 8.89 12.84
N HIS A 28 9.77 9.44 11.75
CA HIS A 28 10.52 10.71 11.70
C HIS A 28 11.73 10.76 12.64
N ALA A 29 12.40 9.63 12.85
CA ALA A 29 13.57 9.55 13.70
C ALA A 29 14.58 8.53 13.16
N PRO A 30 15.89 8.65 13.48
CA PRO A 30 16.90 7.70 13.01
C PRO A 30 16.66 6.23 13.40
N ALA A 31 15.87 5.98 14.44
CA ALA A 31 15.51 4.64 14.90
C ALA A 31 14.31 4.02 14.13
N GLU A 32 13.66 4.80 13.26
CA GLU A 32 12.59 4.31 12.39
C GLU A 32 13.10 3.20 11.47
N HIS A 33 12.44 2.05 11.52
CA HIS A 33 12.72 0.93 10.63
C HIS A 33 11.50 0.02 10.49
N ALA A 34 11.49 -0.74 9.40
CA ALA A 34 10.62 -1.89 9.19
C ALA A 34 11.50 -3.09 8.89
N GLU A 35 11.08 -4.27 9.36
CA GLU A 35 11.82 -5.50 9.07
C GLU A 35 11.69 -5.85 7.59
N ARG A 36 12.75 -6.44 7.02
CA ARG A 36 12.74 -6.84 5.60
C ARG A 36 11.56 -7.73 5.24
N ALA A 37 11.16 -8.62 6.15
CA ALA A 37 10.01 -9.49 5.95
C ALA A 37 8.69 -8.70 5.85
N ASP A 38 8.51 -7.68 6.69
CA ASP A 38 7.33 -6.81 6.65
C ASP A 38 7.30 -5.97 5.36
N CYS A 39 8.46 -5.45 4.93
CA CYS A 39 8.58 -4.74 3.66
C CYS A 39 8.23 -5.63 2.46
N HIS A 40 8.75 -6.86 2.41
CA HIS A 40 8.47 -7.79 1.33
C HIS A 40 6.98 -8.18 1.29
N ALA A 41 6.39 -8.48 2.44
CA ALA A 41 4.96 -8.79 2.54
C ALA A 41 4.11 -7.60 2.04
N GLY A 42 4.50 -6.36 2.38
CA GLY A 42 3.83 -5.16 1.89
C GLY A 42 3.93 -4.98 0.38
N VAL A 43 5.09 -5.23 -0.21
CA VAL A 43 5.28 -5.12 -1.67
C VAL A 43 4.50 -6.20 -2.41
N THR A 44 4.50 -7.45 -1.93
CA THR A 44 3.68 -8.53 -2.52
C THR A 44 2.21 -8.16 -2.49
N ALA A 45 1.68 -7.77 -1.32
CA ALA A 45 0.27 -7.41 -1.19
C ALA A 45 -0.10 -6.18 -2.04
N LEU A 46 0.79 -5.19 -2.16
CA LEU A 46 0.57 -4.06 -3.05
C LEU A 46 0.54 -4.47 -4.52
N ALA A 47 1.43 -5.38 -4.94
CA ALA A 47 1.45 -5.89 -6.30
C ALA A 47 0.16 -6.65 -6.63
N ASP A 48 -0.29 -7.52 -5.75
CA ASP A 48 -1.54 -8.28 -5.91
C ASP A 48 -2.74 -7.33 -6.07
N VAL A 49 -2.87 -6.33 -5.20
CA VAL A 49 -3.96 -5.33 -5.26
C VAL A 49 -3.89 -4.51 -6.55
N LEU A 50 -2.69 -4.12 -7.00
CA LEU A 50 -2.54 -3.38 -8.24
C LEU A 50 -2.86 -4.24 -9.46
N GLU A 51 -2.50 -5.53 -9.45
CA GLU A 51 -2.84 -6.47 -10.50
C GLU A 51 -4.37 -6.63 -10.59
N GLU A 52 -5.04 -6.86 -9.47
CA GLU A 52 -6.50 -6.92 -9.40
C GLU A 52 -7.13 -5.63 -9.94
N LEU A 53 -6.74 -4.46 -9.44
CA LEU A 53 -7.35 -3.19 -9.85
C LEU A 53 -7.06 -2.82 -11.31
N ALA A 54 -5.86 -3.10 -11.80
CA ALA A 54 -5.46 -2.78 -13.17
C ALA A 54 -6.04 -3.77 -14.19
N CYS A 55 -6.27 -5.03 -13.80
CA CYS A 55 -6.70 -6.09 -14.70
C CYS A 55 -8.20 -6.42 -14.59
N GLU A 56 -8.81 -6.32 -13.41
CA GLU A 56 -10.27 -6.47 -13.25
C GLU A 56 -11.05 -5.21 -13.68
N GLY A 57 -10.38 -4.05 -13.75
CA GLY A 57 -10.92 -2.83 -14.37
C GLY A 57 -11.13 -2.94 -15.89
N ARG A 58 -10.63 -4.01 -16.53
CA ARG A 58 -10.94 -4.38 -17.92
C ARG A 58 -11.94 -5.52 -17.88
N LYS A 59 -13.14 -5.33 -18.44
CA LYS A 59 -14.11 -6.43 -18.66
C LYS A 59 -13.65 -7.42 -19.76
N GLU A 60 -12.37 -7.79 -19.82
CA GLU A 60 -11.84 -8.81 -20.73
C GLU A 60 -10.48 -9.37 -20.23
N PRO A 61 -10.17 -10.66 -20.50
CA PRO A 61 -9.11 -11.37 -19.81
C PRO A 61 -7.76 -11.07 -20.47
N ALA A 62 -7.01 -10.14 -19.90
CA ALA A 62 -5.64 -9.90 -20.29
C ALA A 62 -4.75 -9.72 -19.06
N CYS A 63 -4.72 -10.74 -18.21
CA CYS A 63 -3.53 -11.04 -17.41
C CYS A 63 -3.63 -12.51 -17.01
N ARG A 64 -2.88 -13.35 -17.72
CA ARG A 64 -2.39 -14.65 -17.29
C ARG A 64 -0.92 -14.69 -17.65
#